data_AF-A0A1R0KU38-F1
#
_entry.id   AF-A0A1R0KU38-F1
#
_cell.length_a   1.000
_cell.length_b   1.000
_cell.length_c   1.000
_cell.angle_alpha   90.00
_cell.angle_beta   90.00
_cell.angle_gamma   90.00
#
_symmetry.space_group_name_H-M   'P 1'
#
loop_
_entity.id
_entity.type
_entity.pdbx_description
1 polymer ?
#
loop_
_entity_poly.entity_id
_entity_poly.type
_entity_poly.pdbx_seq_one_letter_code
_entity_poly.pdbx_strand_id
1 'polypeptide(L)'
;MTGTVRIISSVHEADAGETGELDTDTITALRALIDQECRTGQRESYCADSIGQRTFEAVLTSYTAPGSESRWAVRTEDNMGTSYLDAADRATAEARYEDEVRAMADCADDQMYAWWDYTDVDGLTQCAHTYRVETRTADTEEWSTLTTGDHTLTSNGFADAAHHLLVELIPYDERVGQARVEFTPDGHQDVAAVEVVDLAELAV
;
A
#
# COMPACT_ATOMS: atom_id res chain seq x y z
N MET A 1 31.32 11.41 31.17
CA MET A 1 31.19 11.10 29.73
C MET A 1 30.36 9.83 29.63
N THR A 2 29.06 9.97 29.37
CA THR A 2 28.14 8.85 29.16
C THR A 2 28.22 8.45 27.70
N GLY A 3 28.90 7.34 27.41
CA GLY A 3 29.02 6.81 26.06
C GLY A 3 27.68 6.24 25.60
N THR A 4 27.16 6.74 24.48
CA THR A 4 25.97 6.20 23.83
C THR A 4 26.28 4.81 23.30
N VAL A 5 25.60 3.78 23.82
CA VAL A 5 25.62 2.44 23.25
C VAL A 5 24.79 2.47 21.96
N ARG A 6 25.39 2.10 20.83
CA ARG A 6 24.68 1.87 19.57
C ARG A 6 24.45 0.37 19.45
N ILE A 7 23.18 -0.04 19.42
CA ILE A 7 22.81 -1.41 19.08
C ILE A 7 22.91 -1.52 17.57
N ILE A 8 23.73 -2.47 17.09
CA ILE A 8 23.77 -2.88 15.69
C ILE A 8 23.16 -4.28 15.67
N SER A 9 21.93 -4.40 15.17
CA SER A 9 21.28 -5.68 14.93
C SER A 9 21.15 -5.93 13.43
N SER A 10 21.50 -7.12 12.97
CA SER A 10 21.09 -7.62 11.65
C SER A 10 20.32 -8.92 11.86
N VAL A 11 19.09 -8.96 11.38
CA VAL A 11 18.34 -10.21 11.27
C VAL A 11 18.62 -10.74 9.86
N HIS A 12 19.22 -11.92 9.76
CA HIS A 12 19.33 -12.65 8.50
C HIS A 12 18.31 -13.78 8.59
N GLU A 13 17.21 -13.65 7.88
CA GLU A 13 16.28 -14.74 7.60
C GLU A 13 16.82 -15.44 6.35
N ALA A 14 17.13 -16.74 6.47
CA ALA A 14 17.58 -17.56 5.35
C ALA A 14 16.42 -18.47 4.96
N ASP A 15 16.11 -18.53 3.66
CA ASP A 15 15.04 -19.38 3.16
C ASP A 15 15.41 -20.86 3.33
N ALA A 16 14.41 -21.72 3.54
CA ALA A 16 14.62 -23.17 3.70
C ALA A 16 15.37 -23.83 2.51
N GLY A 17 15.36 -23.19 1.34
CA GLY A 17 16.16 -23.60 0.19
C GLY A 17 17.64 -23.22 0.31
N GLU A 18 17.95 -22.07 0.92
CA GLU A 18 19.34 -21.62 1.13
C GLU A 18 20.04 -22.43 2.23
N THR A 19 19.29 -22.83 3.25
CA THR A 19 19.78 -23.70 4.34
C THR A 19 19.87 -25.17 3.92
N GLY A 20 19.24 -25.56 2.81
CA GLY A 20 19.16 -26.93 2.33
C GLY A 20 18.21 -27.82 3.13
N GLU A 21 17.34 -27.23 3.95
CA GLU A 21 16.31 -27.95 4.71
C GLU A 21 15.24 -28.55 3.80
N LEU A 22 14.93 -27.88 2.69
CA LEU A 22 14.03 -28.36 1.65
C LEU A 22 14.73 -28.37 0.30
N ASP A 23 14.52 -29.43 -0.47
CA ASP A 23 14.96 -29.48 -1.85
C ASP A 23 14.05 -28.63 -2.77
N THR A 24 14.57 -28.27 -3.94
CA THR A 24 13.88 -27.40 -4.92
C THR A 24 12.54 -27.96 -5.38
N ASP A 25 12.40 -29.29 -5.53
CA ASP A 25 11.16 -29.90 -6.00
C ASP A 25 10.09 -29.80 -4.91
N THR A 26 10.47 -30.03 -3.65
CA THR A 26 9.60 -29.86 -2.48
C THR A 26 9.15 -28.40 -2.33
N ILE A 27 10.07 -27.44 -2.44
CA ILE A 27 9.74 -26.00 -2.38
C ILE A 27 8.74 -25.62 -3.48
N THR A 28 8.98 -26.08 -4.71
CA THR A 28 8.12 -25.80 -5.86
C THR A 28 6.72 -26.38 -5.65
N ALA A 29 6.63 -27.62 -5.15
CA ALA A 29 5.36 -28.28 -4.87
C ALA A 29 4.58 -27.55 -3.75
N LEU A 30 5.26 -27.10 -2.70
CA LEU A 30 4.64 -26.35 -1.61
C LEU A 30 4.11 -24.99 -2.07
N ARG A 31 4.88 -24.23 -2.85
CA ARG A 31 4.44 -22.93 -3.41
C ARG A 31 3.19 -23.10 -4.27
N ALA A 32 3.19 -24.05 -5.20
CA ALA A 32 2.05 -24.31 -6.07
C ALA A 32 0.79 -24.71 -5.28
N LEU A 33 0.96 -25.46 -4.19
CA LEU A 33 -0.13 -25.83 -3.29
C LEU A 33 -0.67 -24.63 -2.51
N ILE A 34 0.21 -23.82 -1.93
CA ILE A 34 -0.19 -22.60 -1.21
C ILE A 34 -0.94 -21.65 -2.17
N ASP A 35 -0.42 -21.44 -3.39
CA ASP A 35 -1.08 -20.60 -4.39
C ASP A 35 -2.48 -21.08 -4.78
N GLN A 36 -2.66 -22.39 -4.84
CA GLN A 36 -3.98 -22.98 -5.10
C GLN A 36 -4.94 -22.66 -3.95
N GLU A 37 -4.51 -22.82 -2.70
CA GLU A 37 -5.33 -22.58 -1.51
C GLU A 37 -5.57 -21.09 -1.22
N CYS A 38 -4.66 -20.21 -1.61
CA CYS A 38 -4.82 -18.75 -1.50
C CYS A 38 -6.02 -18.23 -2.31
N ARG A 39 -6.43 -18.92 -3.39
CA ARG A 39 -7.64 -18.55 -4.17
C ARG A 39 -8.93 -18.64 -3.37
N THR A 40 -8.91 -19.39 -2.27
CA THR A 40 -10.01 -19.56 -1.33
C THR A 40 -9.62 -19.04 0.06
N GLY A 41 -8.68 -18.09 0.09
CA GLY A 41 -8.00 -17.61 1.30
C GLY A 41 -8.94 -17.31 2.46
N GLN A 42 -8.44 -17.53 3.68
CA GLN A 42 -9.24 -17.32 4.89
C GLN A 42 -9.26 -15.85 5.32
N ARG A 43 -8.14 -15.15 5.10
CA ARG A 43 -8.02 -13.69 5.19
C ARG A 43 -7.14 -13.21 4.05
N GLU A 44 -7.49 -12.06 3.51
CA GLU A 44 -6.81 -11.44 2.37
C GLU A 44 -6.86 -9.93 2.57
N SER A 45 -5.72 -9.26 2.41
CA SER A 45 -5.60 -7.80 2.37
C SER A 45 -4.82 -7.45 1.11
N TYR A 46 -5.27 -6.45 0.35
CA TYR A 46 -4.61 -6.04 -0.88
C TYR A 46 -4.77 -4.54 -1.17
N CYS A 47 -3.88 -4.00 -1.99
CA CYS A 47 -4.04 -2.72 -2.67
C CYS A 47 -4.53 -2.98 -4.10
N ALA A 48 -5.51 -2.21 -4.57
CA ALA A 48 -5.90 -2.25 -5.97
C ALA A 48 -5.79 -0.86 -6.63
N ASP A 49 -5.37 -0.84 -7.89
CA ASP A 49 -5.45 0.38 -8.71
C ASP A 49 -6.92 0.72 -9.06
N SER A 50 -7.12 1.87 -9.72
CA SER A 50 -8.45 2.36 -10.10
C SER A 50 -9.21 1.46 -11.08
N ILE A 51 -8.55 0.48 -11.70
CA ILE A 51 -9.17 -0.51 -12.59
C ILE A 51 -9.22 -1.92 -11.97
N GLY A 52 -8.87 -2.05 -10.68
CA GLY A 52 -8.98 -3.26 -9.89
C GLY A 52 -7.77 -4.22 -9.97
N GLN A 53 -6.63 -3.80 -10.54
CA GLN A 53 -5.42 -4.62 -10.52
C GLN A 53 -4.78 -4.59 -9.14
N ARG A 54 -4.51 -5.77 -8.59
CA ARG A 54 -3.85 -5.92 -7.28
C ARG A 54 -2.35 -5.67 -7.43
N THR A 55 -1.81 -4.73 -6.66
CA THR A 55 -0.38 -4.37 -6.72
C THR A 55 0.40 -4.90 -5.52
N PHE A 56 -0.27 -5.02 -4.38
CA PHE A 56 0.27 -5.65 -3.19
C PHE A 56 -0.81 -6.52 -2.57
N GLU A 57 -0.43 -7.67 -2.03
CA GLU A 57 -1.38 -8.63 -1.47
C GLU A 57 -0.71 -9.44 -0.36
N ALA A 58 -1.43 -9.62 0.76
CA ALA A 58 -1.14 -10.65 1.75
C ALA A 58 -2.34 -11.58 1.84
N VAL A 59 -2.09 -12.89 1.80
CA VAL A 59 -3.12 -13.91 1.98
C VAL A 59 -2.70 -14.87 3.08
N LEU A 60 -3.55 -15.02 4.08
CA LEU A 60 -3.46 -16.08 5.08
C LEU A 60 -4.34 -17.26 4.65
N THR A 61 -3.73 -18.43 4.54
CA THR A 61 -4.45 -19.66 4.21
C THR A 61 -3.98 -20.84 5.05
N SER A 62 -4.77 -21.91 5.02
CA SER A 62 -4.39 -23.21 5.56
C SER A 62 -4.21 -24.18 4.40
N TYR A 63 -3.23 -25.06 4.48
CA TYR A 63 -3.00 -26.07 3.46
C TYR A 63 -2.62 -27.41 4.12
N THR A 64 -2.64 -28.51 3.35
CA THR A 64 -2.19 -29.82 3.83
C THR A 64 -0.98 -30.25 3.02
N ALA A 65 0.21 -30.16 3.62
CA ALA A 65 1.43 -30.59 2.93
C ALA A 65 1.37 -32.10 2.61
N PRO A 66 1.97 -32.55 1.49
CA PRO A 66 1.94 -33.96 1.10
C PRO A 66 2.47 -34.89 2.21
N GLY A 67 1.60 -35.75 2.74
CA GLY A 67 1.97 -36.72 3.79
C GLY A 67 2.09 -36.13 5.21
N SER A 68 1.59 -34.91 5.44
CA SER A 68 1.70 -34.19 6.71
C SER A 68 0.33 -33.78 7.26
N GLU A 69 0.33 -33.24 8.48
CA GLU A 69 -0.78 -32.54 9.10
C GLU A 69 -1.06 -31.20 8.41
N SER A 70 -2.24 -30.62 8.70
CA SER A 70 -2.63 -29.29 8.22
C SER A 70 -1.67 -28.22 8.76
N ARG A 71 -1.24 -27.32 7.88
CA ARG A 71 -0.32 -26.22 8.15
C ARG A 71 -0.95 -24.90 7.73
N TRP A 72 -0.30 -23.80 8.10
CA TRP A 72 -0.73 -22.45 7.80
C TRP A 72 0.32 -21.76 6.96
N ALA A 73 -0.12 -20.94 6.00
CA ALA A 73 0.77 -20.19 5.14
C ALA A 73 0.33 -18.74 5.02
N VAL A 74 1.33 -17.87 4.90
CA VAL A 74 1.15 -16.49 4.46
C VAL A 74 1.85 -16.36 3.11
N ARG A 75 1.12 -15.95 2.09
CA ARG A 75 1.70 -15.52 0.82
C ARG A 75 1.66 -14.00 0.78
N THR A 76 2.79 -13.37 0.51
CA THR A 76 2.84 -11.94 0.17
C THR A 76 3.29 -11.74 -1.25
N GLU A 77 2.63 -10.83 -1.96
CA GLU A 77 3.01 -10.38 -3.30
C GLU A 77 3.19 -8.87 -3.27
N ASP A 78 4.32 -8.41 -3.78
CA ASP A 78 4.67 -7.00 -3.93
C ASP A 78 5.35 -6.75 -5.28
N ASN A 79 5.89 -5.53 -5.47
CA ASN A 79 6.62 -5.16 -6.68
C ASN A 79 7.98 -5.87 -6.84
N MET A 80 8.50 -6.48 -5.78
CA MET A 80 9.78 -7.19 -5.74
C MET A 80 9.63 -8.69 -5.96
N GLY A 81 8.44 -9.25 -5.70
CA GLY A 81 8.09 -10.62 -6.05
C GLY A 81 7.05 -11.22 -5.12
N THR A 82 7.12 -12.54 -4.96
CA THR A 82 6.23 -13.29 -4.09
C THR A 82 7.03 -14.00 -3.01
N SER A 83 6.63 -13.83 -1.75
CA SER A 83 7.19 -14.53 -0.60
C SER A 83 6.18 -15.50 0.01
N TYR A 84 6.69 -16.55 0.65
CA TYR A 84 5.90 -17.61 1.24
C TYR A 84 6.44 -17.93 2.62
N LEU A 85 5.61 -17.77 3.64
CA LEU A 85 5.88 -18.24 4.98
C LEU A 85 5.03 -19.47 5.26
N ASP A 86 5.67 -20.54 5.74
CA ASP A 86 5.02 -21.76 6.23
C ASP A 86 5.14 -21.84 7.76
N ALA A 87 4.02 -22.08 8.43
CA ALA A 87 3.93 -22.22 9.87
C ALA A 87 3.14 -23.47 10.27
N ALA A 88 3.59 -24.11 11.36
CA ALA A 88 2.91 -25.27 11.91
C ALA A 88 1.58 -24.93 12.59
N ASP A 89 1.39 -23.70 13.03
CA ASP A 89 0.20 -23.26 13.75
C ASP A 89 -0.34 -21.93 13.24
N ARG A 90 -1.64 -21.74 13.46
CA ARG A 90 -2.38 -20.57 12.99
C ARG A 90 -1.90 -19.27 13.63
N ALA A 91 -1.57 -19.29 14.92
CA ALA A 91 -1.24 -18.06 15.64
C ALA A 91 0.07 -17.47 15.15
N THR A 92 1.07 -18.31 14.85
CA THR A 92 2.31 -17.89 14.21
C THR A 92 2.07 -17.30 12.82
N ALA A 93 1.23 -17.94 12.00
CA ALA A 93 0.89 -17.44 10.68
C ALA A 93 0.09 -16.12 10.72
N GLU A 94 -0.85 -15.99 11.65
CA GLU A 94 -1.61 -14.75 11.86
C GLU A 94 -0.70 -13.62 12.33
N ALA A 95 0.22 -13.87 13.27
CA ALA A 95 1.19 -12.86 13.68
C ALA A 95 2.05 -12.38 12.51
N ARG A 96 2.54 -13.30 11.67
CA ARG A 96 3.31 -12.91 10.48
C ARG A 96 2.44 -12.16 9.47
N TYR A 97 1.23 -12.63 9.18
CA TYR A 97 0.29 -11.95 8.30
C TYR A 97 0.08 -10.50 8.75
N GLU A 98 -0.17 -10.29 10.04
CA GLU A 98 -0.37 -8.97 10.62
C GLU A 98 0.88 -8.08 10.55
N ASP A 99 2.08 -8.66 10.71
CA ASP A 99 3.34 -7.94 10.53
C ASP A 99 3.58 -7.55 9.07
N GLU A 100 3.29 -8.44 8.12
CA GLU A 100 3.40 -8.17 6.67
C GLU A 100 2.40 -7.09 6.24
N VAL A 101 1.13 -7.18 6.66
CA VAL A 101 0.14 -6.15 6.34
C VAL A 101 0.54 -4.80 6.96
N ARG A 102 1.09 -4.78 8.18
CA ARG A 102 1.61 -3.54 8.78
C ARG A 102 2.81 -2.99 8.06
N ALA A 103 3.76 -3.85 7.67
CA ALA A 103 4.96 -3.43 6.95
C ALA A 103 4.58 -2.85 5.58
N MET A 104 3.68 -3.52 4.86
CA MET A 104 3.24 -3.01 3.57
C MET A 104 2.42 -1.73 3.69
N ALA A 105 1.68 -1.55 4.78
CA ALA A 105 0.93 -0.33 5.07
C ALA A 105 1.76 0.78 5.73
N ASP A 106 3.06 0.54 5.98
CA ASP A 106 3.96 1.55 6.52
C ASP A 106 4.39 2.52 5.41
N CYS A 107 3.93 3.77 5.52
CA CYS A 107 4.21 4.86 4.59
C CYS A 107 5.67 5.34 4.62
N ALA A 108 6.51 4.82 5.53
CA ALA A 108 7.90 5.26 5.68
C ALA A 108 8.87 4.63 4.66
N ASP A 109 8.44 3.61 3.92
CA ASP A 109 9.23 2.99 2.85
C ASP A 109 8.96 3.70 1.51
N ASP A 110 9.97 4.38 0.98
CA ASP A 110 9.90 5.14 -0.27
C ASP A 110 9.75 4.25 -1.53
N GLN A 111 9.85 2.93 -1.37
CA GLN A 111 9.59 1.94 -2.41
C GLN A 111 8.16 1.37 -2.34
N MET A 112 7.44 1.61 -1.24
CA MET A 112 6.08 1.12 -1.03
C MET A 112 5.03 2.21 -1.28
N TYR A 113 4.46 2.18 -2.49
CA TYR A 113 3.36 3.09 -2.91
C TYR A 113 1.99 2.63 -2.42
N ALA A 114 1.92 2.07 -1.22
CA ALA A 114 0.86 1.12 -0.95
C ALA A 114 -0.43 1.81 -0.45
N TRP A 115 -1.42 1.88 -1.34
CA TRP A 115 -2.77 2.37 -1.09
C TRP A 115 -3.61 1.25 -0.45
N TRP A 116 -3.49 1.07 0.88
CA TRP A 116 -4.11 -0.04 1.59
C TRP A 116 -5.57 0.17 1.98
N ASP A 117 -6.30 -0.96 2.02
CA ASP A 117 -7.58 -1.10 2.69
C ASP A 117 -7.36 -1.06 4.22
N TYR A 118 -7.75 0.06 4.84
CA TYR A 118 -7.62 0.33 6.27
C TYR A 118 -8.48 -0.57 7.16
N THR A 119 -9.42 -1.33 6.59
CA THR A 119 -10.39 -2.10 7.37
C THR A 119 -9.77 -3.29 8.10
N ASP A 120 -8.55 -3.69 7.75
CA ASP A 120 -7.88 -4.88 8.31
C ASP A 120 -6.86 -4.60 9.42
N VAL A 121 -6.46 -3.35 9.69
CA VAL A 121 -5.44 -3.06 10.71
C VAL A 121 -5.85 -1.95 11.68
N ASP A 122 -6.24 -2.35 12.89
CA ASP A 122 -6.46 -1.43 14.00
C ASP A 122 -5.17 -0.67 14.37
N GLY A 123 -5.26 0.66 14.43
CA GLY A 123 -4.21 1.54 14.95
C GLY A 123 -3.18 2.05 13.93
N LEU A 124 -3.31 1.72 12.63
CA LEU A 124 -2.48 2.37 11.60
C LEU A 124 -2.92 3.82 11.36
N THR A 125 -1.94 4.72 11.31
CA THR A 125 -2.16 6.12 10.94
C THR A 125 -1.97 6.24 9.43
N GLN A 126 -3.00 6.71 8.73
CA GLN A 126 -2.97 6.93 7.28
C GLN A 126 -1.82 7.85 6.87
N CYS A 127 -1.27 7.64 5.68
CA CYS A 127 -0.24 8.52 5.13
C CYS A 127 -0.81 9.95 4.98
N ALA A 128 -0.29 10.87 5.80
CA ALA A 128 -0.55 12.28 5.61
C ALA A 128 0.17 12.75 4.34
N HIS A 129 -0.55 13.50 3.53
CA HIS A 129 -0.01 14.13 2.33
C HIS A 129 -0.20 15.63 2.46
N THR A 130 0.88 16.37 2.24
CA THR A 130 0.74 17.77 1.87
C THR A 130 0.15 17.84 0.47
N TYR A 131 -0.82 18.73 0.27
CA TYR A 131 -1.37 19.01 -1.04
C TYR A 131 -1.14 20.46 -1.44
N ARG A 132 -1.03 20.67 -2.75
CA ARG A 132 -1.01 22.00 -3.38
C ARG A 132 -2.12 22.08 -4.42
N VAL A 133 -3.04 23.02 -4.23
CA VAL A 133 -4.08 23.34 -5.21
C VAL A 133 -3.65 24.55 -6.02
N GLU A 134 -3.67 24.41 -7.33
CA GLU A 134 -3.43 25.49 -8.27
C GLU A 134 -4.61 25.61 -9.23
N THR A 135 -4.85 26.81 -9.70
CA THR A 135 -5.94 27.12 -10.63
C THR A 135 -5.42 27.90 -11.81
N ARG A 136 -6.04 27.73 -12.97
CA ARG A 136 -5.82 28.59 -14.13
C ARG A 136 -7.13 28.98 -14.79
N THR A 137 -7.16 30.17 -15.37
CA THR A 137 -8.29 30.61 -16.19
C THR A 137 -8.21 29.96 -17.57
N ALA A 138 -9.34 29.83 -18.26
CA ALA A 138 -9.38 29.22 -19.59
C ALA A 138 -8.48 29.92 -20.63
N ASP A 139 -8.21 31.21 -20.43
CA ASP A 139 -7.48 32.06 -21.38
C ASP A 139 -5.99 32.21 -21.04
N THR A 140 -5.49 31.54 -19.99
CA THR A 140 -4.09 31.65 -19.55
C THR A 140 -3.42 30.29 -19.40
N GLU A 141 -2.16 30.21 -19.78
CA GLU A 141 -1.33 29.02 -19.55
C GLU A 141 -0.72 28.98 -18.14
N GLU A 142 -0.81 30.09 -17.40
CA GLU A 142 -0.19 30.25 -16.08
C GLU A 142 -1.05 29.65 -14.97
N TRP A 143 -0.44 28.77 -14.17
CA TRP A 143 -1.03 28.23 -12.96
C TRP A 143 -0.75 29.18 -11.79
N SER A 144 -1.78 29.47 -11.01
CA SER A 144 -1.68 30.23 -9.77
C SER A 144 -2.03 29.34 -8.58
N THR A 145 -1.15 29.28 -7.59
CA THR A 145 -1.43 28.54 -6.35
C THR A 145 -2.60 29.18 -5.61
N LEU A 146 -3.64 28.39 -5.38
CA LEU A 146 -4.81 28.77 -4.60
C LEU A 146 -4.56 28.54 -3.11
N THR A 147 -4.11 27.33 -2.76
CA THR A 147 -3.84 26.95 -1.37
C THR A 147 -2.88 25.76 -1.29
N THR A 148 -2.31 25.59 -0.11
CA THR A 148 -1.56 24.39 0.29
C THR A 148 -2.06 23.97 1.65
N GLY A 149 -2.16 22.67 1.91
CA GLY A 149 -2.55 22.16 3.21
C GLY A 149 -2.14 20.72 3.38
N ASP A 150 -2.61 20.13 4.47
CA ASP A 150 -2.37 18.71 4.77
C ASP A 150 -3.70 17.97 4.59
N HIS A 151 -3.65 16.81 3.96
CA HIS A 151 -4.79 15.93 3.77
C HIS A 151 -4.38 14.49 4.03
N THR A 152 -5.21 13.80 4.80
CA THR A 152 -5.02 12.39 5.08
C THR A 152 -5.90 11.60 4.12
N LEU A 153 -5.28 10.81 3.24
CA LEU A 153 -6.02 10.06 2.23
C LEU A 153 -6.67 8.84 2.88
N THR A 154 -8.00 8.81 2.88
CA THR A 154 -8.77 7.80 3.62
C THR A 154 -9.12 6.55 2.82
N SER A 155 -9.05 6.58 1.49
CA SER A 155 -9.27 5.43 0.60
C SER A 155 -9.15 5.85 -0.88
N ASN A 156 -8.80 4.89 -1.74
CA ASN A 156 -8.85 4.89 -3.23
C ASN A 156 -8.91 6.26 -3.94
N GLY A 157 -7.77 6.63 -4.53
CA GLY A 157 -7.69 7.56 -5.67
C GLY A 157 -7.37 9.00 -5.27
N PHE A 158 -6.17 9.46 -5.65
CA PHE A 158 -5.83 10.90 -5.63
C PHE A 158 -6.87 11.72 -6.40
N ALA A 159 -7.49 11.15 -7.44
CA ALA A 159 -8.60 11.76 -8.18
C ALA A 159 -9.83 12.07 -7.31
N ASP A 160 -10.28 11.12 -6.49
CA ASP A 160 -11.45 11.32 -5.60
C ASP A 160 -11.11 12.34 -4.51
N ALA A 161 -9.91 12.24 -3.93
CA ALA A 161 -9.42 13.21 -2.95
C ALA A 161 -9.26 14.62 -3.55
N ALA A 162 -8.73 14.72 -4.76
CA ALA A 162 -8.64 15.97 -5.50
C ALA A 162 -10.03 16.54 -5.75
N HIS A 163 -10.98 15.72 -6.21
CA HIS A 163 -12.36 16.13 -6.43
C HIS A 163 -12.99 16.69 -5.14
N HIS A 164 -12.89 15.96 -4.02
CA HIS A 164 -13.38 16.42 -2.72
C HIS A 164 -12.72 17.74 -2.28
N LEU A 165 -11.40 17.85 -2.35
CA LEU A 165 -10.67 19.08 -2.02
C LEU A 165 -11.12 20.25 -2.89
N LEU A 166 -11.29 20.04 -4.20
CA LEU A 166 -11.70 21.09 -5.12
C LEU A 166 -13.14 21.55 -4.88
N VAL A 167 -14.08 20.63 -4.58
CA VAL A 167 -15.47 20.96 -4.21
C VAL A 167 -15.51 21.82 -2.94
N GLU A 168 -14.65 21.54 -1.96
CA GLU A 168 -14.60 22.29 -0.69
C GLU A 168 -13.88 23.65 -0.82
N LEU A 169 -12.78 23.70 -1.58
CA LEU A 169 -11.85 24.83 -1.59
C LEU A 169 -12.13 25.86 -2.68
N ILE A 170 -12.76 25.47 -3.79
CA ILE A 170 -13.05 26.39 -4.88
C ILE A 170 -14.50 26.85 -4.76
N PRO A 171 -14.77 28.03 -4.19
CA PRO A 171 -16.08 28.65 -4.36
C PRO A 171 -16.29 28.82 -5.86
N TYR A 172 -17.39 28.29 -6.39
CA TYR A 172 -17.72 28.30 -7.81
C TYR A 172 -17.44 29.67 -8.45
N ASP A 173 -16.35 29.78 -9.21
CA ASP A 173 -15.97 30.96 -9.99
C ASP A 173 -15.85 30.53 -11.45
N GLU A 174 -16.83 30.90 -12.26
CA GLU A 174 -16.95 30.56 -13.69
C GLU A 174 -15.73 31.00 -14.53
N ARG A 175 -14.84 31.83 -13.99
CA ARG A 175 -13.63 32.29 -14.67
C ARG A 175 -12.45 31.34 -14.54
N VAL A 176 -12.50 30.42 -13.58
CA VAL A 176 -11.48 29.39 -13.42
C VAL A 176 -11.85 28.21 -14.31
N GLY A 177 -11.00 27.91 -15.29
CA GLY A 177 -11.27 26.84 -16.24
C GLY A 177 -10.83 25.49 -15.71
N GLN A 178 -9.66 25.43 -15.07
CA GLN A 178 -9.11 24.17 -14.57
C GLN A 178 -8.44 24.36 -13.21
N ALA A 179 -8.45 23.28 -12.43
CA ALA A 179 -7.67 23.16 -11.22
C ALA A 179 -6.74 21.97 -11.28
N ARG A 180 -5.64 22.07 -10.55
CA ARG A 180 -4.63 21.03 -10.38
C ARG A 180 -4.42 20.81 -8.89
N VAL A 181 -4.49 19.56 -8.44
CA VAL A 181 -4.12 19.18 -7.08
C VAL A 181 -2.90 18.29 -7.17
N GLU A 182 -1.81 18.71 -6.53
CA GLU A 182 -0.63 17.89 -6.37
C GLU A 182 -0.57 17.35 -4.95
N PHE A 183 -0.24 16.07 -4.80
CA PHE A 183 -0.06 15.43 -3.50
C PHE A 183 1.39 15.03 -3.32
N THR A 184 1.96 15.42 -2.19
CA THR A 184 3.33 15.10 -1.78
C THR A 184 3.27 14.43 -0.41
N PRO A 185 3.76 13.19 -0.27
CA PRO A 185 3.78 12.49 1.01
C PRO A 185 4.54 13.31 2.06
N ASP A 186 4.03 13.34 3.29
CA ASP A 186 4.65 14.11 4.38
C ASP A 186 6.10 13.70 4.63
N GLY A 187 7.01 14.67 4.59
CA GLY A 187 8.45 14.43 4.77
C GLY A 187 9.21 14.07 3.49
N HIS A 188 8.51 13.95 2.35
CA HIS A 188 9.11 13.70 1.04
C HIS A 188 9.18 15.00 0.21
N GLN A 189 10.08 15.02 -0.78
CA GLN A 189 10.22 16.14 -1.72
C GLN A 189 9.59 15.87 -3.08
N ASP A 190 9.31 14.60 -3.39
CA ASP A 190 8.80 14.17 -4.67
C ASP A 190 7.28 14.10 -4.67
N VAL A 191 6.67 14.61 -5.75
CA VAL A 191 5.23 14.61 -5.95
C VAL A 191 4.78 13.19 -6.27
N ALA A 192 3.88 12.64 -5.44
CA ALA A 192 3.33 11.30 -5.65
C ALA A 192 2.26 11.28 -6.74
N ALA A 193 1.45 12.33 -6.84
CA ALA A 193 0.39 12.42 -7.84
C ALA A 193 0.03 13.86 -8.20
N VAL A 194 -0.47 14.03 -9.42
CA VAL A 194 -0.97 15.30 -9.95
C VAL A 194 -2.29 15.03 -10.64
N GLU A 195 -3.36 15.58 -10.09
CA GLU A 195 -4.70 15.48 -10.65
C GLU A 195 -5.09 16.81 -11.26
N VAL A 196 -5.52 16.80 -12.53
CA VAL A 196 -5.99 17.98 -13.24
C VAL A 196 -7.47 17.80 -13.54
N VAL A 197 -8.29 18.70 -13.04
CA VAL A 197 -9.75 18.64 -13.17
C VAL A 197 -10.24 19.87 -13.92
N ASP A 198 -11.10 19.64 -14.91
CA ASP A 198 -11.88 20.71 -15.54
C ASP A 198 -13.01 21.11 -14.58
N LEU A 199 -13.04 22.38 -14.17
CA LEU A 199 -14.03 22.84 -13.20
C LEU A 199 -15.45 22.83 -13.77
N ALA A 200 -15.62 22.81 -15.10
CA ALA A 200 -16.92 22.60 -15.72
C ALA A 200 -17.47 21.19 -15.45
N GLU A 201 -16.61 20.21 -15.20
CA GLU A 201 -16.99 18.81 -14.91
C GLU A 201 -17.31 18.59 -13.42
N LEU A 202 -16.91 19.52 -12.54
CA LEU A 202 -17.19 19.49 -11.09
C LEU A 202 -18.60 19.97 -10.71
N ALA A 203 -19.33 20.58 -11.64
CA ALA A 203 -20.62 21.25 -11.38
C ALA A 203 -21.86 20.33 -11.44
N VAL A 204 -21.70 19.01 -11.34
CA VAL A 204 -22.77 18.00 -11.47
C VAL A 204 -23.17 17.42 -10.12
#